data_AF-A0A7S4ALZ9-F1
#
_entry.id   AF-A0A7S4ALZ9-F1
#
_cell.length_a   1.000
_cell.length_b   1.000
_cell.length_c   1.000
_cell.angle_alpha   90.00
_cell.angle_beta   90.00
_cell.angle_gamma   90.00
#
_symmetry.space_group_name_H-M   'P 1'
#
loop_
_entity.id
_entity.type
_entity.pdbx_description
1 polymer ?
#
loop_
_entity_poly.entity_id
_entity_poly.type
_entity_poly.pdbx_seq_one_letter_code
_entity_poly.pdbx_strand_id
1 'polypeptide(L)'
;MDIEWVIYHLTHNDDEDFTSISDLDIDLCRSDKDQWDRLLIGLSRSRTVTSVGLSRSYRFITADDDDLRQLFGALRRMSRLSKVKLDSFTILDLQHSEPLFFRSGTIAGVWVENGHCHRDDTRNNSDDDDYDYD
;
A
#
# COMPACT_ATOMS: atom_id res chain seq x y z
N MET A 1 -5.79 -4.44 -3.24
CA MET A 1 -7.01 -4.92 -2.54
C MET A 1 -7.56 -3.77 -1.70
N ASP A 2 -8.85 -3.75 -1.33
CA ASP A 2 -9.40 -2.69 -0.47
C ASP A 2 -8.70 -2.68 0.91
N ILE A 3 -8.31 -1.50 1.38
CA ILE A 3 -7.61 -1.31 2.66
C ILE A 3 -8.47 -1.77 3.85
N GLU A 4 -9.80 -1.63 3.78
CA GLU A 4 -10.68 -2.08 4.86
C GLU A 4 -10.64 -3.60 5.04
N TRP A 5 -10.59 -4.33 3.92
CA TRP A 5 -10.44 -5.78 3.93
C TRP A 5 -9.11 -6.19 4.56
N VAL A 6 -8.02 -5.48 4.20
CA VAL A 6 -6.69 -5.72 4.75
C VAL A 6 -6.65 -5.50 6.26
N ILE A 7 -7.19 -4.37 6.74
CA ILE A 7 -7.25 -4.04 8.17
C ILE A 7 -8.04 -5.11 8.92
N TYR A 8 -9.19 -5.52 8.39
CA TYR A 8 -10.02 -6.55 9.02
C TYR A 8 -9.25 -7.86 9.21
N HIS A 9 -8.58 -8.36 8.17
CA HIS A 9 -7.85 -9.62 8.27
C HIS A 9 -6.57 -9.53 9.09
N LEU A 10 -5.89 -8.37 9.10
CA LEU A 10 -4.75 -8.13 9.97
C LEU A 10 -5.16 -8.15 11.45
N THR A 11 -6.35 -7.67 11.77
CA THR A 11 -6.86 -7.59 13.15
C THR A 11 -7.29 -8.95 13.68
N HIS A 12 -7.80 -9.83 12.81
CA HIS A 12 -8.32 -11.16 13.17
C HIS A 12 -7.34 -12.31 12.82
N ASN A 13 -6.09 -12.01 12.47
CA ASN A 13 -5.09 -13.00 12.03
C ASN A 13 -4.66 -13.98 13.15
N ASP A 14 -5.00 -13.67 14.40
CA ASP A 14 -4.75 -14.52 15.57
C ASP A 14 -5.97 -15.40 15.96
N ASP A 15 -7.13 -15.24 15.30
CA ASP A 15 -8.30 -16.09 15.53
C ASP A 15 -8.11 -17.45 14.84
N GLU A 16 -8.37 -18.55 15.56
CA GLU A 16 -8.21 -19.93 15.07
C GLU A 16 -9.06 -20.23 13.82
N ASP A 17 -10.11 -19.44 13.58
CA ASP A 17 -11.03 -19.56 12.44
C ASP A 17 -10.58 -18.79 11.19
N PHE A 18 -9.52 -17.96 11.27
CA PHE A 18 -9.07 -17.16 10.14
C PHE A 18 -7.94 -17.82 9.37
N THR A 19 -8.04 -17.79 8.03
CA THR A 19 -6.97 -18.26 7.15
C THR A 19 -5.76 -17.35 7.33
N SER A 20 -4.65 -17.95 7.78
CA SER A 20 -3.38 -17.25 7.96
C SER A 20 -2.95 -16.57 6.67
N ILE A 21 -3.00 -15.24 6.63
CA ILE A 21 -2.61 -14.48 5.44
C ILE A 21 -1.09 -14.40 5.35
N SER A 22 -0.53 -14.97 4.28
CA SER A 22 0.90 -14.91 3.96
C SER A 22 1.27 -13.74 3.05
N ASP A 23 0.34 -13.29 2.22
CA ASP A 23 0.57 -12.31 1.17
C ASP A 23 -0.49 -11.20 1.27
N LEU A 24 -0.04 -9.95 1.39
CA LEU A 24 -0.90 -8.78 1.45
C LEU A 24 -0.63 -7.87 0.26
N ASP A 25 -1.67 -7.34 -0.35
CA ASP A 25 -1.55 -6.32 -1.39
C ASP A 25 -2.41 -5.11 -1.02
N ILE A 26 -1.73 -4.03 -0.63
CA ILE A 26 -2.31 -2.86 0.00
C ILE A 26 -2.34 -1.74 -1.02
N ASP A 27 -3.54 -1.31 -1.36
CA ASP A 27 -3.73 -0.11 -2.13
C ASP A 27 -3.75 1.11 -1.19
N LEU A 28 -2.76 1.99 -1.33
CA LEU A 28 -2.63 3.22 -0.54
C LEU A 28 -3.48 4.37 -1.12
N CYS A 29 -4.31 4.09 -2.13
CA CYS A 29 -5.20 5.06 -2.72
C CYS A 29 -6.40 5.35 -1.81
N ARG A 30 -6.56 6.63 -1.44
CA ARG A 30 -7.76 7.15 -0.74
C ARG A 30 -7.94 6.68 0.70
N SER A 31 -6.87 6.25 1.37
CA SER A 31 -6.92 5.91 2.79
C SER A 31 -7.01 7.17 3.65
N ASP A 32 -7.99 7.23 4.55
CA ASP A 32 -8.03 8.28 5.57
C ASP A 32 -7.05 7.99 6.73
N LYS A 33 -6.90 8.95 7.64
CA LYS A 33 -5.93 8.85 8.75
C LYS A 33 -6.26 7.70 9.73
N ASP A 34 -7.53 7.40 9.95
CA ASP A 34 -7.93 6.28 10.83
C ASP A 34 -7.58 4.95 10.19
N GLN A 35 -7.82 4.81 8.89
CA GLN A 35 -7.44 3.63 8.12
C GLN A 35 -5.92 3.42 8.13
N TRP A 36 -5.13 4.50 8.01
CA TRP A 36 -3.68 4.47 8.14
C TRP A 36 -3.23 3.98 9.52
N ASP A 37 -3.73 4.56 10.59
CA ASP A 37 -3.35 4.19 11.95
C ASP A 37 -3.70 2.71 12.25
N ARG A 38 -4.89 2.26 11.82
CA ARG A 38 -5.33 0.88 11.97
C ARG A 38 -4.50 -0.08 11.13
N LEU A 39 -4.10 0.31 9.93
CA LEU A 39 -3.20 -0.48 9.08
C LEU A 39 -1.83 -0.66 9.76
N LEU A 40 -1.24 0.41 10.28
CA LEU A 40 0.05 0.36 10.97
C LEU A 40 0.02 -0.56 12.20
N ILE A 41 -1.06 -0.46 12.99
CA ILE A 41 -1.29 -1.35 14.14
C ILE A 41 -1.39 -2.81 13.66
N GLY A 42 -2.21 -3.09 12.64
CA GLY A 42 -2.38 -4.43 12.09
C GLY A 42 -1.08 -5.04 11.57
N LEU A 43 -0.32 -4.29 10.77
CA LEU A 43 0.98 -4.72 10.24
C LEU A 43 1.97 -5.04 11.37
N SER A 44 2.03 -4.19 12.39
CA SER A 44 2.96 -4.39 13.52
C SER A 44 2.65 -5.64 14.35
N ARG A 45 1.41 -6.12 14.33
CA ARG A 45 0.94 -7.29 15.08
C ARG A 45 0.96 -8.57 14.25
N SER A 46 1.05 -8.47 12.93
CA SER A 46 1.03 -9.62 12.03
C SER A 46 2.23 -10.54 12.23
N ARG A 47 1.95 -11.84 12.41
CA ARG A 47 2.95 -12.90 12.62
C ARG A 47 3.01 -13.91 11.49
N THR A 48 2.23 -13.71 10.44
CA THR A 48 1.96 -14.71 9.40
C THR A 48 2.34 -14.21 8.03
N VAL A 49 2.24 -12.90 7.81
CA VAL A 49 2.55 -12.25 6.55
C VAL A 49 4.05 -12.34 6.25
N THR A 50 4.34 -12.80 5.05
CA THR A 50 5.69 -12.99 4.50
C THR A 50 5.96 -12.14 3.27
N SER A 51 4.91 -11.60 2.64
CA SER A 51 4.99 -10.76 1.44
C SER A 51 3.99 -9.60 1.55
N VAL A 52 4.44 -8.39 1.22
CA VAL A 52 3.59 -7.20 1.17
C VAL A 52 3.81 -6.47 -0.15
N GLY A 53 2.74 -6.28 -0.92
CA GLY A 53 2.62 -5.33 -2.02
C GLY A 53 2.03 -4.03 -1.52
N LEU A 54 2.64 -2.91 -1.91
CA LEU A 54 2.14 -1.56 -1.68
C LEU A 54 1.96 -0.89 -3.04
N SER A 55 0.75 -0.41 -3.34
CA SER A 55 0.46 0.36 -4.55
C SER A 55 0.06 1.79 -4.20
N ARG A 56 0.54 2.77 -4.96
CA ARG A 56 0.30 4.21 -4.74
C ARG A 56 -0.24 4.84 -6.03
N SER A 57 -1.39 5.52 -5.99
CA SER A 57 -1.85 6.32 -7.14
C SER A 57 -1.32 7.75 -7.10
N TYR A 58 -0.96 8.25 -8.27
CA TYR A 58 -0.44 9.60 -8.48
C TYR A 58 -1.45 10.76 -8.32
N ARG A 59 -2.76 10.49 -8.16
CA ARG A 59 -3.80 11.50 -8.47
C ARG A 59 -4.64 12.03 -7.30
N PHE A 60 -4.62 11.44 -6.11
CA PHE A 60 -5.44 11.90 -5.00
C PHE A 60 -4.68 11.73 -3.68
N ILE A 61 -4.81 12.74 -2.80
CA ILE A 61 -4.16 12.93 -1.49
C ILE A 61 -3.39 11.68 -1.05
N THR A 62 -2.10 11.70 -1.37
CA THR A 62 -1.16 10.63 -1.16
C THR A 62 -0.70 10.61 0.29
N ALA A 63 -0.40 9.42 0.83
CA ALA A 63 0.30 9.26 2.10
C ALA A 63 1.52 10.20 2.13
N ASP A 64 1.61 11.02 3.18
CA ASP A 64 2.70 11.98 3.31
C ASP A 64 4.01 11.27 3.69
N ASP A 65 5.11 12.03 3.76
CA ASP A 65 6.42 11.49 4.10
C ASP A 65 6.42 10.83 5.49
N ASP A 66 5.61 11.32 6.43
CA ASP A 66 5.51 10.78 7.78
C ASP A 66 4.73 9.46 7.79
N ASP A 67 3.66 9.35 7.01
CA ASP A 67 2.90 8.11 6.81
C ASP A 67 3.79 7.03 6.19
N LEU A 68 4.57 7.38 5.16
CA LEU A 68 5.51 6.46 4.52
C LEU A 68 6.61 5.99 5.48
N ARG A 69 7.19 6.91 6.25
CA ARG A 69 8.19 6.57 7.27
C ARG A 69 7.63 5.61 8.33
N GLN A 70 6.41 5.85 8.78
CA GLN A 70 5.74 4.98 9.73
C GLN A 70 5.43 3.61 9.13
N LEU A 71 4.96 3.56 7.88
CA LEU A 71 4.69 2.31 7.16
C LEU A 71 5.93 1.45 7.03
N PHE A 72 7.03 2.00 6.50
CA PHE A 72 8.29 1.28 6.40
C PHE A 72 8.84 0.90 7.78
N GLY A 73 8.61 1.73 8.79
CA GLY A 73 8.91 1.41 10.19
C GLY A 73 8.11 0.22 10.73
N ALA A 74 6.84 0.10 10.39
CA ALA A 74 5.97 -1.01 10.77
C ALA A 74 6.37 -2.30 10.05
N LEU A 75 6.56 -2.25 8.73
CA LEU A 75 7.00 -3.38 7.91
C LEU A 75 8.35 -3.95 8.41
N ARG A 76 9.29 -3.09 8.77
CA ARG A 76 10.57 -3.51 9.35
C ARG A 76 10.42 -4.35 10.63
N ARG A 77 9.37 -4.13 11.42
CA ARG A 77 9.12 -4.85 12.68
C ARG A 77 8.49 -6.22 12.46
N MET A 78 8.04 -6.53 11.24
CA MET A 78 7.44 -7.81 10.90
C MET A 78 8.53 -8.88 10.79
N SER A 79 8.55 -9.81 11.76
CA SER A 79 9.63 -10.78 11.91
C SER A 79 9.73 -11.80 10.76
N ARG A 80 8.63 -12.06 10.05
CA ARG A 80 8.55 -13.03 8.94
C ARG A 80 8.47 -12.40 7.56
N LEU A 81 8.43 -11.07 7.48
CA LEU A 81 8.34 -10.37 6.21
C LEU A 81 9.63 -10.61 5.41
N SER A 82 9.46 -11.16 4.22
CA SER A 82 10.56 -11.57 3.33
C SER A 82 10.58 -10.82 2.01
N LYS A 83 9.42 -10.35 1.55
CA LYS A 83 9.26 -9.68 0.26
C LYS A 83 8.45 -8.41 0.44
N VAL A 84 8.95 -7.32 -0.14
CA VAL A 84 8.20 -6.07 -0.25
C VAL A 84 8.18 -5.66 -1.72
N LYS A 85 6.99 -5.51 -2.29
CA LYS A 85 6.77 -4.98 -3.63
C LYS A 85 6.23 -3.55 -3.51
N LEU A 86 6.88 -2.60 -4.17
CA LEU A 86 6.50 -1.20 -4.22
C LEU A 86 6.07 -0.87 -5.64
N ASP A 87 4.79 -0.61 -5.85
CA ASP A 87 4.22 -0.25 -7.14
C ASP A 87 3.90 1.25 -7.18
N SER A 88 4.38 1.93 -8.22
CA SER A 88 4.11 3.35 -8.49
C SER A 88 4.66 4.30 -7.41
N PHE A 89 5.80 3.95 -6.81
CA PHE A 89 6.56 4.79 -5.88
C PHE A 89 7.55 5.70 -6.62
N THR A 90 7.59 6.97 -6.25
CA THR A 90 8.58 7.91 -6.78
C THR A 90 9.96 7.68 -6.15
N ILE A 91 11.01 8.21 -6.78
CA ILE A 91 12.37 8.19 -6.22
C ILE A 91 12.41 8.85 -4.82
N LEU A 92 11.59 9.88 -4.59
CA LEU A 92 11.49 10.56 -3.29
C LEU A 92 10.87 9.63 -2.23
N ASP A 93 9.77 8.96 -2.56
CA ASP A 93 9.10 8.01 -1.64
C ASP A 93 10.06 6.88 -1.23
N LEU A 94 10.90 6.41 -2.17
CA LEU A 94 11.89 5.36 -1.93
C LEU A 94 13.00 5.76 -0.94
N GLN A 95 13.27 7.05 -0.73
CA GLN A 95 14.22 7.49 0.30
C GLN A 95 13.77 7.06 1.70
N HIS A 96 12.46 6.89 1.92
CA HIS A 96 11.93 6.42 3.20
C HIS A 96 12.00 4.90 3.36
N SER A 97 12.34 4.15 2.30
CA SER A 97 12.45 2.69 2.35
C SER A 97 13.77 2.19 2.95
N GLU A 98 14.75 3.06 3.16
CA GLU A 98 16.05 2.73 3.79
C GLU A 98 15.93 1.84 5.04
N PRO A 99 14.99 2.08 5.99
CA PRO A 99 14.85 1.27 7.20
C PRO A 99 14.58 -0.22 6.93
N LEU A 100 14.02 -0.58 5.77
CA LEU A 100 13.78 -1.98 5.39
C LEU A 100 15.10 -2.76 5.22
N PHE A 101 16.17 -2.08 4.78
CA PHE A 101 17.45 -2.71 4.44
C PHE A 101 18.43 -2.79 5.62
N PHE A 102 18.30 -1.92 6.62
CA PHE A 102 19.31 -1.74 7.67
C PHE A 102 19.20 -2.70 8.87
N ARG A 103 18.21 -3.59 8.96
CA ARG A 103 18.12 -4.54 10.10
C ARG A 103 17.41 -5.87 9.91
N SER A 104 16.73 -6.12 8.80
CA SER A 104 15.99 -7.37 8.64
C SER A 104 16.84 -8.37 7.85
N GLY A 105 17.45 -9.32 8.54
CA GLY A 105 18.00 -10.52 7.89
C GLY A 105 16.93 -11.38 7.21
N THR A 106 15.65 -11.03 7.38
CA THR A 106 14.51 -11.77 6.83
C THR A 106 14.01 -11.23 5.49
N ILE A 107 14.16 -9.93 5.21
CA ILE A 107 13.72 -9.34 3.93
C ILE A 107 14.74 -9.72 2.86
N ALA A 108 14.39 -10.73 2.07
CA ALA A 108 15.20 -11.27 0.99
C ALA A 108 15.21 -10.36 -0.25
N GLY A 109 14.20 -9.49 -0.42
CA GLY A 109 14.19 -8.53 -1.52
C GLY A 109 13.09 -7.48 -1.45
N VAL A 110 13.44 -6.27 -1.90
CA VAL A 110 12.52 -5.18 -2.19
C VAL A 110 12.47 -4.99 -3.70
N TRP A 111 11.26 -5.02 -4.27
CA TRP A 111 11.03 -4.95 -5.71
C TRP A 111 10.28 -3.66 -5.99
N VAL A 112 10.85 -2.80 -6.81
CA VAL A 112 10.17 -1.57 -7.26
C VAL A 112 9.67 -1.81 -8.67
N GLU A 113 8.36 -1.71 -8.86
CA GLU A 113 7.71 -1.73 -10.16
C GLU A 113 7.08 -0.36 -10.39
N ASN A 114 7.43 0.31 -11.48
CA ASN A 114 6.68 1.50 -11.89
C ASN A 114 5.60 1.03 -12.86
N GLY A 115 4.50 0.52 -12.31
CA GLY A 115 3.29 0.30 -13.08
C GLY A 115 2.78 1.65 -13.55
N HIS A 116 3.03 2.02 -14.81
CA HIS A 116 2.27 3.10 -15.41
C HIS A 116 0.80 2.68 -15.34
N CYS A 117 0.02 3.38 -14.51
CA CYS A 117 -1.42 3.25 -14.50
C CYS A 117 -1.88 3.50 -15.94
N HIS A 118 -2.23 2.43 -16.66
CA HIS A 118 -2.84 2.53 -17.96
C HIS A 118 -4.17 3.23 -17.72
N ARG A 119 -4.19 4.51 -18.10
CA ARG A 119 -5.40 5.26 -18.25
C ARG A 119 -6.20 4.51 -19.30
N ASP A 120 -7.22 3.78 -18.89
CA ASP A 120 -8.40 3.62 -19.74
C ASP A 120 -8.96 5.04 -19.88
N ASP A 121 -8.38 5.77 -20.81
CA ASP A 121 -9.06 6.87 -21.49
C ASP A 121 -10.18 6.23 -22.32
N THR A 122 -11.20 5.67 -21.67
CA THR A 122 -12.56 5.79 -22.17
C THR A 122 -12.92 7.26 -22.06
N ARG A 123 -12.34 7.98 -23.00
CA ARG A 123 -12.69 9.29 -23.48
C ARG A 123 -14.17 9.22 -23.83
N ASN A 124 -15.03 9.45 -22.85
CA ASN A 124 -16.38 9.90 -23.10
C ASN A 124 -16.25 11.32 -23.68
N ASN A 125 -15.91 11.37 -24.96
CA ASN A 125 -16.32 12.44 -25.85
C ASN A 125 -17.84 12.28 -26.00
N SER A 126 -18.59 12.76 -25.02
CA SER A 126 -19.91 13.31 -25.30
C SER A 126 -19.67 14.80 -25.53
N ASP A 127 -19.31 15.10 -26.78
CA ASP A 127 -19.42 16.42 -27.37
C ASP A 127 -20.90 16.85 -27.28
N ASP A 128 -21.26 17.54 -26.21
CA ASP A 128 -22.52 18.27 -26.06
C ASP A 128 -22.18 19.72 -25.67
N ASP A 129 -21.45 20.40 -26.57
CA ASP A 129 -21.34 21.86 -26.59
C ASP A 129 -22.30 22.40 -27.68
N ASP A 130 -23.59 22.39 -27.38
CA ASP A 130 -24.62 23.03 -28.21
C ASP A 130 -24.77 24.49 -27.76
N TYR A 131 -23.94 25.37 -28.32
CA TYR A 131 -24.08 26.83 -28.19
C TYR A 131 -25.05 27.34 -29.27
N ASP A 132 -26.34 27.42 -28.94
CA ASP A 132 -27.31 28.17 -29.72
C ASP A 132 -27.10 29.68 -29.50
N TYR A 133 -26.75 30.39 -30.56
CA TYR A 133 -26.70 31.86 -30.63
C TYR A 133 -28.07 32.36 -31.10
N ASP A 134 -28.75 33.17 -30.27
CA ASP A 134 -29.83 34.09 -30.68
C ASP A 134 -29.59 35.47 -30.06
#